data_AF-A0A0H2RUH1-F1
#
_entry.id   AF-A0A0H2RUH1-F1
#
_cell.length_a   1.000
_cell.length_b   1.000
_cell.length_c   1.000
_cell.angle_alpha   90.00
_cell.angle_beta   90.00
_cell.angle_gamma   90.00
#
_symmetry.space_group_name_H-M   'P 1'
#
loop_
_entity.id
_entity.type
_entity.pdbx_description
1 polymer ?
#
loop_
_entity_poly.entity_id
_entity_poly.type
_entity_poly.pdbx_seq_one_letter_code
_entity_poly.pdbx_strand_id
1 'polypeptide(L)'
;MLSSFFSLRFATATVQILGLFHLVSGSVFITHPFGGITCEGGQNCTVTWADDGQAPLLNAIGPCDFGLYEGSENTLIQEIALGLDVSEVRALTFTVDSKTGPNSNS
;
A
#
# COMPACT_ATOMS: atom_id res chain seq x y z
N MET A 1 -67.11 36.01 -6.96
CA MET A 1 -66.57 34.97 -6.05
C MET A 1 -65.77 34.00 -6.91
N LEU A 2 -64.50 33.78 -6.56
CA LEU A 2 -63.46 33.02 -7.29
C LEU A 2 -62.95 33.72 -8.57
N SER A 3 -61.65 33.88 -8.83
CA SER A 3 -60.54 32.98 -8.56
C SER A 3 -59.28 33.70 -8.06
N SER A 4 -58.66 33.05 -7.08
CA SER A 4 -57.35 33.32 -6.51
C SER A 4 -56.36 32.32 -7.12
N PHE A 5 -55.10 32.69 -7.30
CA PHE A 5 -54.01 32.24 -6.43
C PHE A 5 -52.63 32.53 -7.04
N PHE A 6 -51.85 33.14 -6.18
CA PHE A 6 -50.48 33.60 -6.29
C PHE A 6 -49.49 32.44 -6.45
N SER A 7 -48.48 32.71 -7.29
CA SER A 7 -47.20 32.01 -7.48
C SER A 7 -46.73 31.11 -6.33
N LEU A 8 -46.33 29.87 -6.65
CA LEU A 8 -45.45 29.06 -5.81
C LEU A 8 -44.24 28.63 -6.65
N ARG A 9 -43.14 29.40 -6.55
CA ARG A 9 -41.84 28.97 -7.05
C ARG A 9 -41.23 28.03 -6.02
N PHE A 10 -41.11 26.76 -6.37
CA PHE A 10 -40.37 25.77 -5.60
C PHE A 10 -38.88 26.08 -5.71
N ALA A 11 -38.33 26.76 -4.72
CA ALA A 11 -36.90 26.89 -4.55
C ALA A 11 -36.37 25.56 -4.01
N THR A 12 -35.89 24.69 -4.89
CA THR A 12 -35.16 23.46 -4.53
C THR A 12 -33.85 23.85 -3.85
N ALA A 13 -33.81 23.71 -2.53
CA ALA A 13 -32.58 23.81 -1.75
C ALA A 13 -31.76 22.53 -1.95
N THR A 14 -30.71 22.59 -2.76
CA THR A 14 -29.73 21.50 -2.89
C THR A 14 -28.77 21.56 -1.70
N VAL A 15 -28.89 20.65 -0.74
CA VAL A 15 -27.91 20.45 0.33
C VAL A 15 -26.71 19.70 -0.28
N GLN A 16 -25.60 20.41 -0.51
CA GLN A 16 -24.33 19.75 -0.84
C GLN A 16 -23.63 19.33 0.44
N ILE A 17 -23.60 18.02 0.71
CA ILE A 17 -22.73 17.43 1.73
C ILE A 17 -21.33 17.35 1.11
N LEU A 18 -20.44 18.27 1.51
CA LEU A 18 -19.03 18.19 1.16
C LEU A 18 -18.35 17.24 2.14
N GLY A 19 -18.19 15.97 1.76
CA GLY A 19 -17.46 14.99 2.55
C GLY A 19 -15.96 15.30 2.58
N LEU A 20 -15.39 15.40 3.78
CA LEU A 20 -13.93 15.47 3.98
C LEU A 20 -13.34 14.09 3.74
N PHE A 21 -12.92 13.81 2.50
CA PHE A 21 -12.11 12.64 2.20
C PHE A 21 -10.67 12.90 2.67
N HIS A 22 -10.22 12.18 3.70
CA HIS A 22 -8.82 12.17 4.09
C HIS A 22 -8.06 11.17 3.21
N LEU A 23 -7.19 11.67 2.34
CA LEU A 23 -6.17 10.84 1.69
C LEU A 23 -5.12 10.53 2.76
N VAL A 24 -5.13 9.29 3.27
CA VAL A 24 -4.14 8.79 4.20
C VAL A 24 -3.13 7.92 3.44
N SER A 25 -1.84 8.13 3.70
CA SER A 25 -0.76 7.33 3.13
C SER A 25 -0.18 6.44 4.23
N GLY A 26 -0.28 5.12 4.07
CA GLY A 26 0.36 4.15 4.95
C GLY A 26 1.73 3.73 4.44
N SER A 27 2.67 3.50 5.34
CA SER A 27 3.97 2.92 5.02
C SER A 27 4.23 1.70 5.89
N VAL A 28 4.85 0.68 5.30
CA VAL A 28 5.33 -0.49 6.02
C VAL A 28 6.80 -0.27 6.39
N PHE A 29 7.14 -0.39 7.68
CA PHE A 29 8.51 -0.21 8.13
C PHE A 29 9.28 -1.54 8.11
N ILE A 30 10.13 -1.71 7.10
CA ILE A 30 10.97 -2.91 6.95
C ILE A 30 12.06 -2.93 8.03
N THR A 31 12.09 -4.02 8.79
CA THR A 31 13.09 -4.28 9.85
C THR A 31 14.14 -5.30 9.42
N HIS A 32 13.85 -6.11 8.40
CA HIS A 32 14.78 -7.02 7.76
C HIS A 32 14.40 -7.25 6.29
N PRO A 33 15.36 -7.35 5.36
CA PRO A 33 16.80 -7.11 5.56
C PRO A 33 17.10 -5.61 5.76
N PHE A 34 18.09 -5.31 6.60
CA PHE A 34 18.63 -3.96 6.77
C PHE A 34 20.02 -3.84 6.14
N GLY A 35 20.57 -2.63 6.09
CA GLY A 35 21.87 -2.36 5.46
C GLY A 35 22.97 -3.31 5.94
N GLY A 36 23.57 -4.06 5.01
CA GLY A 36 24.62 -5.06 5.27
C GLY A 36 24.15 -6.51 5.21
N ILE A 37 22.84 -6.77 5.06
CA ILE A 37 22.31 -8.12 4.80
C ILE A 37 22.05 -8.28 3.31
N THR A 38 22.60 -9.35 2.74
CA THR A 38 22.38 -9.74 1.35
C THR A 38 21.49 -10.97 1.30
N CYS A 39 20.43 -10.91 0.50
CA CYS A 39 19.64 -12.08 0.13
C CYS A 39 20.15 -12.64 -1.19
N GLU A 40 20.60 -13.89 -1.18
CA GLU A 40 21.27 -14.52 -2.32
C GLU A 40 20.27 -15.19 -3.26
N GLY A 41 20.52 -15.08 -4.57
CA GLY A 41 19.75 -15.77 -5.60
C GLY A 41 19.68 -17.29 -5.38
N GLY A 42 18.48 -17.85 -5.51
CA GLY A 42 18.20 -19.26 -5.27
C GLY A 42 18.08 -19.65 -3.79
N GLN A 43 18.30 -18.72 -2.85
CA GLN A 43 18.14 -18.96 -1.42
C GLN A 43 16.84 -18.33 -0.90
N ASN A 44 16.37 -18.83 0.25
CA ASN A 44 15.24 -18.23 0.94
C ASN A 44 15.68 -16.95 1.65
N CYS A 45 14.95 -15.87 1.39
CA CYS A 45 15.07 -14.59 2.05
C CYS A 45 13.79 -14.35 2.86
N THR A 46 13.92 -13.79 4.06
CA THR A 46 12.76 -13.41 4.88
C THR A 46 12.74 -11.91 5.05
N VAL A 47 11.64 -11.28 4.66
CA VAL A 47 11.40 -9.87 4.93
C VAL A 47 10.54 -9.77 6.18
N THR A 48 10.92 -8.93 7.12
CA THR A 48 10.13 -8.64 8.32
C THR A 48 9.85 -7.16 8.42
N TRP A 49 8.70 -6.81 8.99
CA TRP A 49 8.28 -5.43 9.20
C TRP A 49 7.60 -5.24 10.54
N ALA A 50 7.62 -4.01 11.00
CA ALA A 50 6.99 -3.58 12.24
C ALA A 50 6.11 -2.36 11.99
N ASP A 51 5.29 -2.05 12.99
CA ASP A 51 4.58 -0.78 13.05
C ASP A 51 5.54 0.28 13.61
N ASP A 52 5.60 1.44 12.97
CA ASP A 52 6.44 2.57 13.41
C ASP A 52 5.68 3.54 14.34
N GLY A 53 4.42 3.24 14.64
CA GLY A 53 3.54 4.05 15.48
C GLY A 53 2.99 5.29 14.78
N GLN A 54 3.26 5.48 13.48
CA GLN A 54 2.67 6.55 12.68
C GLN A 54 1.37 6.07 12.03
N ALA A 55 0.31 6.87 12.15
CA ALA A 55 -0.95 6.55 11.50
C ALA A 55 -0.83 6.72 9.97
N PRO A 56 -1.42 5.82 9.17
CA PRO A 56 -2.22 4.67 9.57
C PRO A 56 -1.32 3.50 10.01
N LEU A 57 -1.67 2.90 11.15
CA LEU A 57 -1.02 1.70 11.67
C LEU A 57 -1.25 0.52 10.71
N LEU A 58 -0.42 -0.53 10.80
CA LEU A 58 -0.51 -1.71 9.92
C LEU A 58 -1.91 -2.35 9.91
N ASN A 59 -2.63 -2.27 11.03
CA ASN A 59 -4.00 -2.79 11.15
C ASN A 59 -5.04 -2.05 10.29
N ALA A 60 -4.70 -0.86 9.78
CA ALA A 60 -5.54 -0.03 8.94
C ALA A 60 -5.06 0.01 7.47
N ILE A 61 -3.92 -0.60 7.14
CA ILE A 61 -3.40 -0.67 5.77
C ILE A 61 -4.06 -1.80 4.98
N GLY A 62 -4.09 -3.02 5.52
CA GLY A 62 -4.71 -4.19 4.87
C GLY A 62 -3.85 -4.86 3.79
N PRO A 63 -4.45 -5.42 2.71
CA PRO A 63 -3.74 -6.13 1.65
C PRO A 63 -2.68 -5.29 0.93
N CYS A 64 -1.48 -5.84 0.75
CA CYS A 64 -0.36 -5.22 0.04
C CYS A 64 0.30 -6.20 -0.94
N ASP A 65 0.88 -5.65 -2.01
CA ASP A 65 1.70 -6.40 -2.94
C ASP A 65 3.19 -6.24 -2.59
N PHE A 66 3.95 -7.32 -2.74
CA PHE A 66 5.38 -7.37 -2.49
C PHE A 66 6.11 -7.74 -3.78
N GLY A 67 7.12 -6.94 -4.13
CA GLY A 67 7.95 -7.16 -5.31
C GLY A 67 9.42 -6.85 -5.01
N LEU A 68 10.31 -7.54 -5.71
CA LEU A 68 11.73 -7.22 -5.76
C LEU A 68 11.95 -6.24 -6.93
N TYR A 69 12.59 -5.12 -6.66
CA TYR A 69 12.84 -4.06 -7.62
C TYR A 69 14.33 -3.72 -7.69
N GLU A 70 14.80 -3.30 -8.86
CA GLU A 70 16.20 -2.92 -9.10
C GLU A 70 16.32 -1.61 -9.88
N GLY A 71 17.41 -0.88 -9.63
CA GLY A 71 17.83 0.30 -10.39
C GLY A 71 17.14 1.60 -9.97
N SER A 72 17.56 2.71 -10.59
CA SER A 72 17.01 4.05 -10.32
C SER A 72 15.53 4.18 -10.70
N GLU A 73 15.09 3.37 -11.65
CA GLU A 73 13.71 3.40 -12.18
C GLU A 73 12.78 2.44 -11.43
N ASN A 74 13.25 1.76 -10.36
CA ASN A 74 12.49 0.74 -9.63
C ASN A 74 11.83 -0.29 -10.58
N THR A 75 12.64 -0.95 -11.42
CA THR A 75 12.12 -1.98 -12.33
C THR A 75 11.77 -3.23 -11.55
N LEU A 76 10.54 -3.73 -11.69
CA LEU A 76 10.12 -5.00 -11.07
C LEU A 76 10.88 -6.17 -11.73
N ILE A 77 11.62 -6.93 -10.92
CA ILE A 77 12.38 -8.09 -11.39
C ILE A 77 11.82 -9.41 -10.85
N GLN A 78 11.07 -9.39 -9.74
CA GLN A 78 10.37 -10.55 -9.21
C GLN A 78 9.10 -10.14 -8.45
N GLU A 79 7.95 -10.67 -8.86
CA GLU A 79 6.74 -10.63 -8.03
C GLU A 79 6.88 -11.64 -6.88
N ILE A 80 6.67 -11.20 -5.65
CA ILE A 80 6.87 -12.03 -4.45
C ILE A 80 5.53 -12.51 -3.89
N ALA A 81 4.60 -11.58 -3.69
CA ALA A 81 3.25 -11.89 -3.19
C ALA A 81 2.26 -10.80 -3.64
N LEU A 82 1.03 -11.21 -3.90
CA LEU A 82 -0.08 -10.31 -4.20
C LEU A 82 -1.14 -10.40 -3.10
N GLY A 83 -1.65 -9.25 -2.66
CA GLY A 83 -2.71 -9.16 -1.67
C GLY A 83 -2.37 -9.74 -0.30
N LEU A 84 -1.09 -9.74 0.10
CA LEU A 84 -0.67 -10.17 1.43
C LEU A 84 -1.15 -9.17 2.48
N ASP A 85 -1.97 -9.60 3.43
CA ASP A 85 -2.54 -8.70 4.43
C ASP A 85 -1.53 -8.35 5.53
N VAL A 86 -0.98 -7.14 5.47
CA VAL A 86 0.00 -6.65 6.45
C VAL A 86 -0.63 -6.29 7.79
N SER A 87 -1.96 -6.30 7.91
CA SER A 87 -2.64 -6.19 9.20
C SER A 87 -2.47 -7.46 10.03
N GLU A 88 -2.38 -8.63 9.38
CA GLU A 88 -2.35 -9.94 10.02
C GLU A 88 -0.95 -10.54 10.13
N VAL A 89 -0.09 -10.33 9.13
CA VAL A 89 1.26 -10.90 9.10
C VAL A 89 2.36 -9.83 9.23
N ARG A 90 3.52 -10.23 9.74
CA ARG A 90 4.71 -9.36 9.96
C ARG A 90 5.98 -9.88 9.32
N ALA A 91 5.87 -10.97 8.56
CA ALA A 91 6.99 -11.58 7.88
C ALA A 91 6.52 -12.28 6.60
N LEU A 92 7.41 -12.32 5.61
CA LEU A 92 7.24 -13.05 4.35
C LEU A 92 8.57 -13.71 3.99
N THR A 93 8.56 -15.03 3.86
CA THR A 93 9.71 -15.78 3.34
C THR A 93 9.46 -16.16 1.89
N PHE A 94 10.43 -15.88 1.03
CA PHE A 94 10.37 -16.20 -0.40
C PHE A 94 11.74 -16.63 -0.91
N THR A 95 11.77 -17.36 -2.03
CA THR A 95 13.01 -17.73 -2.70
C THR A 95 13.37 -16.65 -3.71
N VAL A 96 14.56 -16.07 -3.61
CA VAL A 96 15.05 -15.08 -4.57
C VAL A 96 15.32 -15.78 -5.90
N ASP A 97 14.88 -15.23 -7.03
CA ASP A 97 15.22 -15.81 -8.32
C ASP A 97 16.74 -15.71 -8.55
N SER A 98 17.38 -16.85 -8.79
CA SER A 98 18.81 -16.96 -9.11
C SER A 98 19.25 -16.16 -10.35
N LYS A 99 18.30 -15.77 -11.21
CA LYS A 99 18.55 -15.01 -12.44
C LYS A 99 18.37 -13.49 -12.27
N THR A 100 17.94 -13.05 -11.08
CA THR A 100 17.70 -11.64 -10.78
C THR A 100 18.87 -11.00 -10.04
N GLY A 101 19.21 -9.77 -10.41
CA GLY A 101 20.25 -8.94 -9.78
C GLY A 101 21.65 -9.06 -10.40
N PRO A 102 22.62 -8.24 -9.95
CA PRO A 102 24.00 -8.27 -10.43
C PRO A 102 24.71 -9.53 -9.93
N ASN A 103 25.62 -10.08 -10.74
CA ASN A 103 26.46 -11.19 -10.29
C ASN A 103 27.27 -10.76 -9.07
N SER A 104 27.30 -11.60 -8.03
CA SER A 104 27.97 -11.32 -6.75
C SER A 104 29.50 -11.15 -6.84
N ASN A 105 30.07 -11.23 -8.05
CA ASN A 105 31.50 -11.19 -8.35
C ASN A 105 31.92 -9.96 -9.17
N SER A 106 31.07 -8.94 -9.27
CA SER A 106 31.30 -7.72 -10.07
C SER A 106 31.45 -6.48 -9.20
#